data_AF-A0A2D9KQ98-F1
#
_entry.id   AF-A0A2D9KQ98-F1
#
_cell.length_a   1.000
_cell.length_b   1.000
_cell.length_c   1.000
_cell.angle_alpha   90.00
_cell.angle_beta   90.00
_cell.angle_gamma   90.00
#
_symmetry.space_group_name_H-M   'P 1'
#
loop_
_entity.id
_entity.type
_entity.pdbx_description
1 polymer ?
#
loop_
_entity_poly.entity_id
_entity_poly.type
_entity_poly.pdbx_seq_one_letter_code
_entity_poly.pdbx_strand_id
1 'polypeptide(L)' 'MTVTTNEHGQQNVFAKEVAMTIDERYAVPHNEFAEKLNGRVAMMGIIAALGAYAVTGQVIPGIW' A
#
# COMPACT_ATOMS: atom_id res chain seq x y z
N MET A 1 -17.67 25.12 7.30
CA MET A 1 -17.60 26.28 8.22
C MET A 1 -18.73 26.15 9.23
N THR A 2 -18.53 26.62 10.45
CA THR A 2 -19.56 26.64 11.49
C THR A 2 -19.80 28.09 11.87
N VAL A 3 -21.06 28.54 11.80
CA VAL A 3 -21.46 29.89 12.19
C VAL A 3 -22.28 29.81 13.47
N THR A 4 -21.87 30.54 14.50
CA THR A 4 -22.64 30.69 15.73
C THR A 4 -22.95 32.16 15.94
N THR A 5 -24.18 32.46 16.36
CA THR A 5 -24.61 33.84 16.67
C THR A 5 -24.63 34.00 18.18
N ASN A 6 -23.86 34.95 18.71
CA ASN A 6 -23.83 35.24 20.15
C ASN A 6 -25.04 36.10 20.56
N GLU A 7 -25.30 36.18 21.87
CA GLU A 7 -26.43 36.90 22.46
C GLU A 7 -26.50 38.40 22.10
N HIS A 8 -25.39 38.97 21.62
CA HIS A 8 -25.28 40.36 21.19
C HIS A 8 -25.49 40.56 19.67
N GLY A 9 -26.01 39.55 18.96
CA GLY A 9 -26.30 39.63 17.52
C GLY A 9 -25.07 39.61 16.61
N GLN A 10 -23.89 39.32 17.16
CA GLN A 10 -22.64 39.20 16.42
C GLN A 10 -22.51 37.79 15.83
N GLN A 11 -22.12 37.73 14.56
CA GLN A 11 -21.98 36.49 13.81
C GLN A 11 -20.50 36.07 13.79
N ASN A 12 -20.16 35.02 14.53
CA ASN A 12 -18.80 34.48 14.55
C ASN A 12 -18.66 33.41 13.48
N VAL A 13 -17.72 33.61 12.57
CA VAL A 13 -17.41 32.65 11.50
C VAL A 13 -16.13 31.92 11.84
N PHE A 14 -16.23 30.62 12.12
CA PHE A 14 -15.08 29.76 12.35
C PHE A 14 -14.67 29.05 11.07
N ALA A 15 -13.40 29.20 10.69
CA ALA A 15 -12.81 28.47 9.58
C ALA A 15 -12.87 26.97 9.88
N LYS A 16 -13.41 26.20 8.94
CA LYS A 16 -13.40 24.73 9.02
C LYS A 16 -12.18 24.27 8.22
N GLU A 17 -11.30 23.50 8.85
CA GLU A 17 -10.16 22.91 8.16
C GLU A 17 -10.63 22.09 6.95
N VAL A 18 -9.87 22.17 5.86
CA VAL A 18 -10.13 21.37 4.67
C VAL A 18 -9.75 19.93 4.99
N ALA A 19 -10.63 18.97 4.70
CA ALA A 19 -10.30 17.56 4.86
C ALA A 19 -9.17 17.20 3.88
N MET A 20 -8.07 16.64 4.40
CA MET A 20 -6.97 16.15 3.57
C MET A 20 -7.46 14.92 2.80
N THR A 21 -7.84 15.12 1.55
CA THR A 21 -8.09 14.02 0.61
C THR A 21 -6.76 13.45 0.16
N ILE A 22 -6.43 12.26 0.66
CA ILE A 22 -5.38 11.41 0.12
C ILE A 22 -5.86 10.83 -1.21
N ASP A 23 -5.23 11.22 -2.31
CA ASP A 23 -5.49 10.61 -3.62
C ASP A 23 -4.77 9.25 -3.66
N GLU A 24 -5.54 8.16 -3.62
CA GLU A 24 -5.03 6.78 -3.62
C GLU A 24 -4.12 6.49 -4.84
N ARG A 25 -4.23 7.25 -5.93
CA ARG A 25 -3.37 7.11 -7.12
C ARG A 25 -1.96 7.66 -6.93
N TYR A 26 -1.75 8.59 -6.00
CA TYR A 26 -0.45 9.23 -5.73
C TYR A 26 0.09 8.93 -4.33
N ALA A 27 -0.73 8.31 -3.47
CA ALA A 27 -0.37 7.96 -2.09
C ALA A 27 0.48 6.70 -1.98
N VAL A 28 0.63 5.91 -3.04
CA VAL A 28 1.50 4.72 -2.99
C VAL A 28 2.93 5.14 -3.34
N PRO A 29 3.87 5.11 -2.39
CA PRO A 29 5.27 5.29 -2.73
C PRO A 29 5.68 4.20 -3.72
N HIS A 30 6.37 4.56 -4.80
CA HIS A 30 6.86 3.63 -5.83
C HIS A 30 7.58 2.39 -5.23
N ASN A 31 8.14 2.54 -4.02
CA ASN A 31 8.80 1.49 -3.27
C ASN A 31 7.86 0.34 -2.86
N GLU A 32 6.62 0.62 -2.42
CA GLU A 32 5.70 -0.43 -1.96
C GLU A 32 5.26 -1.38 -3.07
N PHE A 33 5.10 -0.86 -4.30
CA PHE A 33 4.80 -1.69 -5.46
C PHE A 33 5.99 -2.59 -5.82
N ALA A 34 7.22 -2.06 -5.75
CA ALA A 34 8.43 -2.84 -5.99
C ALA A 34 8.62 -3.94 -4.94
N GLU A 35 8.39 -3.64 -3.65
CA GLU A 35 8.49 -4.63 -2.57
C GLU A 35 7.43 -5.73 -2.70
N LYS A 36 6.17 -5.39 -3.00
CA LYS A 36 5.09 -6.37 -3.24
C LYS A 36 5.39 -7.24 -4.46
N LEU A 37 5.94 -6.66 -5.53
CA LEU A 37 6.29 -7.40 -6.74
C LEU A 37 7.45 -8.37 -6.48
N ASN A 38 8.52 -7.89 -5.85
CA ASN A 38 9.68 -8.72 -5.48
C ASN A 38 9.27 -9.86 -4.53
N GLY A 39 8.43 -9.58 -3.53
CA GLY A 39 7.91 -10.59 -2.62
C GLY A 39 7.12 -11.70 -3.33
N ARG A 40 6.30 -11.36 -4.33
CA ARG A 40 5.55 -12.36 -5.13
C ARG A 40 6.46 -13.23 -5.98
N VAL A 41 7.45 -12.65 -6.63
CA VAL A 41 8.41 -13.40 -7.45
C VAL A 41 9.26 -14.34 -6.57
N ALA A 42 9.67 -13.88 -5.38
CA ALA A 42 10.38 -14.72 -4.42
C ALA A 42 9.54 -15.94 -3.97
N MET A 43 8.26 -15.74 -3.67
CA MET A 43 7.35 -16.86 -3.30
C MET A 43 7.19 -17.86 -4.45
N MET A 44 7.09 -17.38 -5.70
CA MET A 44 7.07 -18.27 -6.88
C MET A 44 8.36 -19.07 -7.02
N GLY A 45 9.51 -18.48 -6.71
CA GLY A 45 10.81 -19.18 -6.70
C GLY A 45 10.85 -20.34 -5.70
N ILE A 46 10.30 -20.16 -4.50
CA ILE A 46 10.23 -21.24 -3.50
C ILE A 46 9.30 -22.37 -3.97
N ILE A 47 8.12 -22.04 -4.50
CA ILE A 47 7.19 -23.05 -5.01
C ILE A 47 7.81 -23.82 -6.18
N ALA A 48 8.51 -23.12 -7.07
CA ALA A 48 9.22 -23.74 -8.18
C ALA A 48 10.35 -24.67 -7.70
N ALA A 49 11.12 -24.26 -6.68
CA ALA A 49 12.18 -25.08 -6.09
C ALA A 49 11.62 -26.35 -5.40
N LEU A 50 10.50 -26.22 -4.69
CA LEU A 50 9.80 -27.37 -4.09
C LEU A 50 9.22 -28.30 -5.17
N GLY A 51 8.61 -27.74 -6.21
CA GLY A 51 8.10 -28.51 -7.35
C GLY A 51 9.22 -29.22 -8.11
N ALA A 52 10.36 -28.56 -8.31
CA ALA A 52 11.54 -29.17 -8.90
C ALA A 52 12.04 -30.35 -8.04
N TYR A 53 12.18 -30.17 -6.73
CA TYR A 53 12.55 -31.25 -5.83
C TYR A 53 11.58 -32.44 -5.90
N ALA A 54 10.27 -32.18 -5.97
CA ALA A 54 9.26 -33.23 -6.05
C ALA A 54 9.30 -34.03 -7.37
N VAL A 55 9.69 -33.40 -8.49
CA VAL A 55 9.66 -34.03 -9.82
C VAL A 55 11.01 -34.62 -10.23
N THR A 56 12.12 -33.96 -9.87
CA THR A 56 13.48 -34.34 -10.29
C THR A 56 14.35 -34.84 -9.14
N GLY A 57 13.90 -34.74 -7.89
CA GLY A 57 14.70 -35.06 -6.70
C GLY A 57 15.79 -34.03 -6.38
N GLN A 58 15.88 -32.94 -7.15
CA GLN A 58 16.89 -31.89 -7.03
C GLN A 58 16.22 -30.54 -6.84
N VAL A 59 16.68 -29.76 -5.84
CA VAL A 59 16.14 -28.41 -5.56
C VAL A 59 16.39 -27.46 -6.73
N ILE A 60 17.51 -27.64 -7.45
CA ILE A 60 17.78 -26.95 -8.71
C ILE A 60 18.24 -28.00 -9.74
N PRO A 61 17.41 -28.37 -10.72
CA PRO A 61 17.79 -29.35 -11.73
C PRO A 61 18.89 -28.75 -12.63
N GLY A 62 20.03 -29.45 -12.72
CA GLY A 62 21.11 -29.12 -13.66
C GLY A 62 22.17 -28.12 -13.19
N ILE A 63 22.16 -27.68 -11.92
CA ILE A 63 23.31 -27.01 -11.29
C ILE A 63 24.07 -28.06 -10.48
N TRP A 64 25.32 -28.36 -10.87
CA TRP A 64 26.25 -29.22 -10.13
C TRP A 64 27.24 -28.39 -9.31
#